data_AF-A0A9W7ACF9-F1
#
_entry.id   AF-A0A9W7ACF9-F1
#
_cell.length_a   1.000
_cell.length_b   1.000
_cell.length_c   1.000
_cell.angle_alpha   90.00
_cell.angle_beta   90.00
_cell.angle_gamma   90.00
#
_symmetry.space_group_name_H-M   'P 1'
#
loop_
_entity.id
_entity.type
_entity.pdbx_description
1 polymer ?
#
loop_
_entity_poly.entity_id
_entity_poly.type
_entity_poly.pdbx_seq_one_letter_code
_entity_poly.pdbx_strand_id
1 'polypeptide(L)'
;HSPKLRTRSDVEEAKNKEKNGRLTPPNSGSNAGSVRPPVVFREGLAEKENRLREESAWGHMPGWRMFPCFIKSNDDLRQEQLASQLIREMANVLSSAKVPVWLYPYQIIATSDRAGIIEAVSDSISIDSLKRNYPGYTSLSNFFVEHFGPVGSDSHAGAKANFVESMAAYSVVCFLLQVKDRHNGNILLTKDGHIVHIDFGFFFLSSPGKGMGFESAPFKLTREAVDMMDGPNSRTFMRFRDLCGRTFMQLRKNAHKIILLVEMLVGGNEDLMCFAGNPDRALAELTERFKLDMNDAAVREYVDTLVDESLENWRTRWYDRYQRCCTGVL
;
A
#
# COMPACT_ATOMS: atom_id res chain seq x y z
N HIS A 1 -5.72 32.97 43.13
CA HIS A 1 -5.88 31.59 43.62
C HIS A 1 -5.29 30.62 42.60
N SER A 2 -4.15 30.01 42.94
CA SER A 2 -3.47 29.02 42.10
C SER A 2 -4.24 27.68 42.09
N PRO A 3 -4.33 26.95 40.97
CA PRO A 3 -4.88 25.59 40.98
C PRO A 3 -3.84 24.60 41.52
N LYS A 4 -4.24 23.78 42.49
CA LYS A 4 -3.41 22.70 43.06
C LYS A 4 -3.24 21.56 42.03
N LEU A 5 -2.00 21.14 41.81
CA LEU A 5 -1.63 19.92 41.07
C LEU A 5 -2.09 18.68 41.84
N ARG A 6 -2.76 17.74 41.16
CA ARG A 6 -3.12 16.41 41.69
C ARG A 6 -1.87 15.53 41.79
N THR A 7 -1.73 14.80 42.89
CA THR A 7 -0.60 13.89 43.14
C THR A 7 -0.86 12.49 42.55
N ARG A 8 0.23 11.76 42.28
CA ARG A 8 0.25 10.41 41.68
C ARG A 8 -0.62 9.37 42.42
N SER A 9 -0.93 9.59 43.70
CA SER A 9 -1.82 8.75 44.51
C SER A 9 -3.26 8.70 43.99
N ASP A 10 -3.76 9.82 43.45
CA ASP A 10 -5.18 9.97 43.10
C ASP A 10 -5.52 9.26 41.77
N VAL A 11 -4.48 8.90 40.99
CA VAL A 11 -4.60 8.18 39.72
C VAL A 11 -4.59 6.66 39.92
N GLU A 12 -3.98 6.17 40.99
CA GLU A 12 -3.97 4.72 41.31
C GLU A 12 -5.27 4.25 41.94
N GLU A 13 -5.95 5.08 42.73
CA GLU A 13 -7.23 4.73 43.35
C GLU A 13 -8.39 4.64 42.34
N ALA A 14 -8.32 5.41 41.25
CA ALA A 14 -9.27 5.34 40.13
C ALA A 14 -9.11 4.04 39.30
N LYS A 15 -7.88 3.53 39.15
CA LYS A 15 -7.60 2.30 38.38
C LYS A 15 -8.04 1.02 39.09
N ASN A 16 -8.18 1.03 40.41
CA ASN A 16 -8.62 -0.16 41.16
C ASN A 16 -10.14 -0.31 41.26
N LYS A 17 -10.93 0.74 40.99
CA LYS A 17 -12.41 0.66 40.99
C LYS A 17 -13.00 0.17 39.67
N GLU A 18 -12.29 0.27 38.55
CA GLU A 18 -12.77 -0.24 37.24
C GLU A 18 -12.59 -1.76 37.05
N LYS A 19 -11.83 -2.44 37.93
CA LYS A 19 -11.56 -3.88 37.78
C LYS A 19 -12.62 -4.83 38.36
N ASN A 20 -13.59 -4.34 39.14
CA ASN A 20 -14.55 -5.20 39.86
C ASN A 20 -16.03 -5.04 39.45
N GLY A 21 -16.31 -4.45 38.28
CA GLY A 21 -17.69 -4.22 37.82
C GLY A 21 -17.98 -4.75 36.43
N ARG A 22 -17.94 -6.08 36.20
CA ARG A 22 -18.58 -6.68 35.01
C ARG A 22 -19.83 -7.43 35.42
N LEU A 23 -20.97 -6.75 35.25
CA LEU A 23 -22.30 -7.34 35.22
C LEU A 23 -22.45 -8.15 33.92
N THR A 24 -22.81 -9.43 34.05
CA THR A 24 -23.20 -10.31 32.94
C THR A 24 -24.60 -9.93 32.43
N PRO A 25 -24.83 -9.80 31.11
CA PRO A 25 -26.19 -9.65 30.59
C PRO A 25 -26.91 -11.01 30.55
N PRO A 26 -28.26 -11.02 30.64
CA PRO A 26 -29.03 -12.24 30.72
C PRO A 26 -29.10 -12.98 29.39
N ASN A 27 -29.15 -14.30 29.50
CA ASN A 27 -29.22 -15.28 28.44
C ASN A 27 -30.64 -15.32 27.85
N SER A 28 -30.81 -15.10 26.54
CA SER A 28 -32.06 -15.38 25.83
C SER A 28 -31.76 -16.16 24.54
N GLY A 29 -32.50 -17.27 24.38
CA GLY A 29 -32.23 -18.40 23.48
C GLY A 29 -32.25 -18.14 21.96
N SER A 30 -31.51 -19.04 21.29
CA SER A 30 -31.74 -19.67 19.96
C SER A 30 -32.10 -18.77 18.76
N ASN A 31 -31.28 -18.76 17.70
CA ASN A 31 -31.27 -19.77 16.62
C ASN A 31 -30.39 -19.28 15.44
N ALA A 32 -29.95 -20.23 14.61
CA ALA A 32 -29.15 -20.08 13.38
C ALA A 32 -27.65 -19.80 13.56
N GLY A 33 -26.84 -20.75 13.09
CA GLY A 33 -25.38 -20.67 13.11
C GLY A 33 -24.86 -19.47 12.33
N SER A 34 -24.51 -18.40 13.03
CA SER A 34 -23.62 -17.39 12.48
C SER A 34 -22.23 -18.02 12.46
N VAL A 35 -21.82 -18.54 11.31
CA VAL A 35 -20.39 -18.58 10.97
C VAL A 35 -19.92 -17.15 11.23
N ARG A 36 -19.10 -16.95 12.26
CA ARG A 36 -18.53 -15.62 12.53
C ARG A 36 -17.90 -15.19 11.21
N PRO A 37 -18.31 -14.06 10.61
CA PRO A 37 -17.72 -13.64 9.35
C PRO A 37 -16.21 -13.56 9.55
N PRO A 38 -15.41 -13.91 8.53
CA PRO A 38 -13.97 -13.80 8.63
C PRO A 38 -13.63 -12.41 9.17
N VAL A 39 -12.62 -12.33 10.04
CA VAL A 39 -12.24 -11.13 10.82
C VAL A 39 -11.91 -9.90 9.95
N VAL A 40 -11.88 -10.09 8.64
CA VAL A 40 -11.44 -9.21 7.57
C VAL A 40 -12.66 -8.50 6.97
N PHE A 41 -12.58 -7.17 6.88
CA PHE A 41 -13.66 -6.28 6.37
C PHE A 41 -14.98 -6.32 7.19
N ARG A 42 -14.90 -6.14 8.52
CA ARG A 42 -16.05 -6.23 9.45
C ARG A 42 -17.25 -5.32 9.10
N GLU A 43 -16.97 -4.04 8.89
CA GLU A 43 -17.97 -2.99 8.62
C GLU A 43 -17.38 -2.14 7.50
N GLY A 44 -18.11 -2.00 6.40
CA GLY A 44 -17.70 -1.18 5.28
C GLY A 44 -17.77 0.31 5.62
N LEU A 45 -17.02 1.15 4.91
CA LEU A 45 -17.02 2.60 5.12
C LEU A 45 -18.43 3.19 5.02
N ALA A 46 -19.21 2.77 4.02
CA ALA A 46 -20.56 3.25 3.79
C ALA A 46 -21.53 2.85 4.94
N GLU A 47 -21.39 1.63 5.47
CA GLU A 47 -22.17 1.17 6.61
C GLU A 47 -21.82 1.96 7.86
N LYS A 48 -20.52 2.16 8.10
CA LYS A 48 -20.01 2.97 9.20
C LYS A 48 -20.46 4.43 9.10
N GLU A 49 -20.44 4.99 7.90
CA GLU A 49 -20.93 6.34 7.62
C GLU A 49 -22.41 6.46 7.95
N ASN A 50 -23.25 5.53 7.48
CA ASN A 50 -24.68 5.53 7.76
C ASN A 50 -24.96 5.40 9.27
N ARG A 51 -24.30 4.48 9.95
CA ARG A 51 -24.46 4.29 11.40
C ARG A 51 -24.06 5.54 12.19
N LEU A 52 -22.90 6.12 11.87
CA LEU A 52 -22.44 7.35 12.54
C LEU A 52 -23.29 8.57 12.16
N ARG A 53 -23.92 8.57 10.99
CA ARG A 53 -24.88 9.60 10.59
C ARG A 53 -26.11 9.58 11.47
N GLU A 54 -26.66 8.40 11.74
CA GLU A 54 -27.82 8.21 12.63
C GLU A 54 -27.52 8.61 14.07
N GLU A 55 -26.30 8.32 14.55
CA GLU A 55 -25.84 8.70 15.89
C GLU A 55 -25.46 10.20 16.01
N SER A 56 -25.18 10.87 14.90
CA SER A 56 -24.71 12.26 14.90
C SER A 56 -25.84 13.26 15.06
N ALA A 57 -25.69 14.19 16.00
CA ALA A 57 -26.56 15.37 16.12
C ALA A 57 -26.69 16.17 14.81
N TRP A 58 -25.69 16.07 13.93
CA TRP A 58 -25.60 16.79 12.66
C TRP A 58 -25.87 15.94 11.42
N GLY A 59 -26.21 14.66 11.58
CA GLY A 59 -26.36 13.73 10.45
C GLY A 59 -27.48 14.09 9.48
N HIS A 60 -28.49 14.84 9.94
CA HIS A 60 -29.58 15.34 9.12
C HIS A 60 -29.17 16.48 8.17
N MET A 61 -28.00 17.11 8.37
CA MET A 61 -27.58 18.24 7.56
C MET A 61 -27.28 17.83 6.11
N PRO A 62 -27.72 18.63 5.13
CA PRO A 62 -27.38 18.38 3.73
C PRO A 62 -25.86 18.52 3.55
N GLY A 63 -25.22 17.49 3.00
CA GLY A 63 -23.78 17.46 2.79
C GLY A 63 -22.95 16.92 3.95
N TRP A 64 -23.58 16.42 5.03
CA TRP A 64 -22.87 15.65 6.06
C TRP A 64 -22.14 14.47 5.40
N ARG A 65 -20.84 14.32 5.70
CA ARG A 65 -19.99 13.22 5.22
C ARG A 65 -19.00 12.83 6.29
N MET A 66 -18.64 11.55 6.29
CA MET A 66 -17.55 11.04 7.11
C MET A 66 -16.25 10.99 6.30
N PHE A 67 -15.13 11.41 6.91
CA PHE A 67 -13.80 11.29 6.32
C PHE A 67 -12.84 10.61 7.31
N PRO A 68 -12.37 9.38 7.03
CA PRO A 68 -11.42 8.70 7.89
C PRO A 68 -9.99 9.19 7.62
N CYS A 69 -9.26 9.54 8.68
CA CYS A 69 -7.87 9.95 8.60
C CYS A 69 -7.05 9.45 9.79
N PHE A 70 -5.74 9.38 9.59
CA PHE A 70 -4.76 9.17 10.64
C PHE A 70 -4.05 10.49 10.94
N ILE A 71 -3.90 10.78 12.23
CA ILE A 71 -3.08 11.90 12.71
C ILE A 71 -1.78 11.29 13.19
N LYS A 72 -0.68 11.65 12.54
CA LYS A 72 0.67 11.20 12.90
C LYS A 72 1.40 12.37 13.54
N SER A 73 1.85 12.16 14.78
CA SER A 73 2.52 13.15 15.62
C SER A 73 3.93 12.70 15.92
N ASN A 74 4.86 13.66 15.96
CA ASN A 74 6.31 13.47 16.11
C ASN A 74 7.01 12.84 14.89
N ASP A 75 6.41 12.94 13.70
CA ASP A 75 7.02 12.51 12.44
C ASP A 75 6.93 13.62 11.39
N ASP A 76 7.96 13.76 10.57
CA ASP A 76 7.99 14.67 9.43
C ASP A 76 7.36 14.00 8.21
N LEU A 77 6.17 14.46 7.80
CA LEU A 77 5.45 13.89 6.66
C LEU A 77 5.73 14.62 5.34
N ARG A 78 6.61 15.64 5.31
CA ARG A 78 6.92 16.38 4.06
C ARG A 78 7.41 15.44 2.96
N GLN A 79 8.23 14.46 3.34
CA GLN A 79 8.75 13.45 2.42
C GLN A 79 7.65 12.52 1.88
N GLU A 80 6.77 12.02 2.74
CA GLU A 80 5.65 11.17 2.33
C GLU A 80 4.64 11.96 1.48
N GLN A 81 4.40 13.23 1.81
CA GLN A 81 3.60 14.15 1.02
C GLN A 81 4.17 14.34 -0.38
N LEU A 82 5.49 14.56 -0.52
CA LEU A 82 6.15 14.66 -1.82
C LEU A 82 5.91 13.40 -2.66
N ALA A 83 6.08 12.21 -2.07
CA ALA A 83 5.80 10.95 -2.76
C ALA A 83 4.31 10.84 -3.19
N SER A 84 3.37 11.19 -2.30
CA SER A 84 1.93 11.20 -2.62
C SER A 84 1.60 12.13 -3.79
N GLN A 85 2.22 13.32 -3.86
CA GLN A 85 2.04 14.26 -4.97
C GLN A 85 2.55 13.68 -6.30
N LEU A 86 3.72 13.04 -6.31
CA LEU A 86 4.27 12.40 -7.50
C LEU A 86 3.40 11.24 -7.97
N ILE A 87 2.94 10.39 -7.04
CA ILE A 87 2.04 9.26 -7.34
C ILE A 87 0.72 9.77 -7.90
N ARG A 88 0.19 10.88 -7.37
CA ARG A 88 -1.02 11.52 -7.90
C ARG A 88 -0.85 12.00 -9.34
N GLU A 89 0.27 12.64 -9.66
CA GLU A 89 0.51 13.05 -11.05
C GLU A 89 0.72 11.85 -11.99
N MET A 90 1.39 10.81 -11.55
CA MET A 90 1.48 9.55 -12.30
C MET A 90 0.09 8.93 -12.52
N ALA A 91 -0.78 8.93 -11.51
CA ALA A 91 -2.17 8.47 -11.63
C ALA A 91 -2.96 9.30 -12.65
N ASN A 92 -2.83 10.63 -12.61
CA ASN A 92 -3.48 11.55 -13.55
C ASN A 92 -3.05 11.26 -15.00
N VAL A 93 -1.75 11.03 -15.22
CA VAL A 93 -1.20 10.67 -16.54
C VAL A 93 -1.79 9.36 -17.06
N LEU A 94 -1.85 8.33 -16.22
CA LEU A 94 -2.37 7.01 -16.59
C LEU A 94 -3.87 7.06 -16.88
N SER A 95 -4.63 7.75 -16.04
CA SER A 95 -6.07 7.94 -16.20
C SER A 95 -6.40 8.73 -17.48
N SER A 96 -5.70 9.85 -17.73
CA SER A 96 -5.89 10.66 -18.94
C SER A 96 -5.63 9.89 -20.22
N ALA A 97 -4.67 8.97 -20.19
CA ALA A 97 -4.33 8.09 -21.30
C ALA A 97 -5.18 6.81 -21.38
N LYS A 98 -6.11 6.62 -20.43
CA LYS A 98 -6.97 5.44 -20.33
C LYS A 98 -6.17 4.13 -20.31
N VAL A 99 -5.02 4.13 -19.64
CA VAL A 99 -4.28 2.90 -19.38
C VAL A 99 -5.12 2.06 -18.41
N PRO A 100 -5.44 0.79 -18.73
CA PRO A 100 -6.29 -0.04 -17.89
C PRO A 100 -5.49 -0.59 -16.70
N VAL A 101 -5.10 0.31 -15.81
CA VAL A 101 -4.40 0.03 -14.56
C VAL A 101 -5.01 0.86 -13.46
N TRP A 102 -4.74 0.48 -12.21
CA TRP A 102 -5.35 1.13 -11.05
C TRP A 102 -4.27 1.62 -10.10
N LEU A 103 -4.31 2.91 -9.75
CA LEU A 103 -3.38 3.53 -8.81
C LEU A 103 -4.18 4.43 -7.88
N TYR A 104 -3.95 4.31 -6.57
CA TYR A 104 -4.71 5.03 -5.55
C TYR A 104 -3.83 6.05 -4.82
N PRO A 105 -3.84 7.33 -5.25
CA PRO A 105 -3.05 8.39 -4.63
C PRO A 105 -3.77 8.96 -3.40
N TYR A 106 -3.67 8.26 -2.26
CA TYR A 106 -4.21 8.77 -1.00
C TYR A 106 -3.47 10.05 -0.56
N GLN A 107 -4.20 10.97 0.05
CA GLN A 107 -3.69 12.29 0.41
C GLN A 107 -2.88 12.27 1.70
N ILE A 108 -1.75 12.96 1.69
CA ILE A 108 -0.92 13.24 2.86
C ILE A 108 -0.69 14.74 2.91
N ILE A 109 -0.95 15.31 4.09
CA ILE A 109 -0.77 16.74 4.34
C ILE A 109 0.11 16.89 5.58
N ALA A 110 1.35 17.33 5.39
CA ALA A 110 2.21 17.80 6.46
C ALA A 110 1.65 19.13 6.98
N THR A 111 1.28 19.16 8.26
CA THR A 111 0.78 20.36 8.92
C THR A 111 1.88 21.13 9.64
N SER A 112 2.98 20.44 9.97
CA SER A 112 4.22 21.01 10.51
C SER A 112 5.40 20.09 10.17
N ASP A 113 6.59 20.43 10.67
CA ASP A 113 7.81 19.60 10.60
C ASP A 113 7.75 18.33 11.47
N ARG A 114 6.69 18.16 12.28
CA ARG A 114 6.53 17.04 13.22
C ARG A 114 5.11 16.48 13.28
N ALA A 115 4.23 16.91 12.40
CA ALA A 115 2.85 16.44 12.39
C ALA A 115 2.25 16.51 11.01
N GLY A 116 1.33 15.59 10.74
CA GLY A 116 0.46 15.69 9.58
C GLY A 116 -0.70 14.73 9.61
N ILE A 117 -1.49 14.80 8.55
CA ILE A 117 -2.73 14.07 8.37
C ILE A 117 -2.57 13.17 7.15
N ILE A 118 -2.94 11.91 7.32
CA ILE A 118 -2.91 10.89 6.28
C ILE A 118 -4.34 10.42 6.04
N GLU A 119 -4.80 10.47 4.81
CA GLU A 119 -6.08 9.87 4.40
C GLU A 119 -6.03 8.35 4.66
N ALA A 120 -7.08 7.83 5.29
CA ALA A 120 -7.17 6.39 5.52
C ALA A 120 -7.71 5.69 4.27
N VAL A 121 -6.95 4.70 3.77
CA VAL A 121 -7.41 3.82 2.70
C VAL A 121 -8.54 2.95 3.25
N SER A 122 -9.76 3.29 2.87
CA SER A 122 -10.96 2.66 3.40
C SER A 122 -11.14 1.24 2.86
N ASP A 123 -11.91 0.42 3.58
CA ASP A 123 -12.23 -0.96 3.20
C ASP A 123 -11.00 -1.79 2.80
N SER A 124 -9.89 -1.61 3.53
CA SER A 124 -8.61 -2.23 3.23
C SER A 124 -7.98 -2.87 4.46
N ILE A 125 -7.10 -3.84 4.23
CA ILE A 125 -6.32 -4.53 5.27
C ILE A 125 -4.90 -4.78 4.76
N SER A 126 -3.87 -4.64 5.61
CA SER A 126 -2.52 -5.03 5.18
C SER A 126 -2.43 -6.54 4.94
N ILE A 127 -1.67 -6.97 3.93
CA ILE A 127 -1.45 -8.40 3.65
C ILE A 127 -0.88 -9.13 4.88
N ASP A 128 -0.04 -8.46 5.68
CA ASP A 128 0.44 -8.99 6.96
C ASP A 128 -0.69 -9.20 7.97
N SER A 129 -1.57 -8.21 8.13
CA SER A 129 -2.73 -8.32 9.03
C SER A 129 -3.72 -9.38 8.55
N LEU A 130 -3.91 -9.51 7.23
CA LEU A 130 -4.73 -10.56 6.62
C LEU A 130 -4.21 -11.94 7.01
N LYS A 131 -2.92 -12.19 6.80
CA LYS A 131 -2.26 -13.46 7.14
C LYS A 131 -2.37 -13.83 8.61
N ARG A 132 -2.23 -12.83 9.48
CA ARG A 132 -2.24 -13.03 10.94
C ARG A 132 -3.63 -13.26 11.49
N ASN A 133 -4.63 -12.54 10.96
CA ASN A 133 -5.95 -12.45 11.56
C ASN A 133 -7.01 -13.31 10.85
N TYR A 134 -6.75 -13.80 9.64
CA TYR A 134 -7.68 -14.68 8.91
C TYR A 134 -7.49 -16.14 9.34
N PRO A 135 -8.48 -16.75 10.05
CA PRO A 135 -8.38 -18.14 10.46
C PRO A 135 -8.34 -19.06 9.24
N GLY A 136 -7.34 -19.93 9.16
CA GLY A 136 -7.20 -20.84 8.02
C GLY A 136 -6.57 -20.22 6.76
N TYR A 137 -5.88 -19.08 6.88
CA TYR A 137 -5.11 -18.54 5.75
C TYR A 137 -4.08 -19.56 5.25
N THR A 138 -4.25 -20.01 4.01
CA THR A 138 -3.31 -20.91 3.32
C THR A 138 -2.51 -20.16 2.26
N SER A 139 -3.20 -19.44 1.39
CA SER A 139 -2.62 -18.61 0.34
C SER A 139 -3.55 -17.45 -0.02
N LEU A 140 -2.99 -16.44 -0.69
CA LEU A 140 -3.79 -15.32 -1.20
C LEU A 140 -4.83 -15.78 -2.21
N SER A 141 -4.48 -16.73 -3.10
CA SER A 141 -5.41 -17.32 -4.06
C SER A 141 -6.58 -18.04 -3.37
N ASN A 142 -6.34 -18.76 -2.28
CA ASN A 142 -7.41 -19.41 -1.52
C ASN A 142 -8.33 -18.37 -0.86
N PHE A 143 -7.77 -17.32 -0.26
CA PHE A 143 -8.57 -16.21 0.27
C PHE A 143 -9.46 -15.58 -0.82
N PHE A 144 -8.94 -15.38 -2.03
CA PHE A 144 -9.74 -14.85 -3.14
C PHE A 144 -10.90 -15.77 -3.52
N VAL A 145 -10.69 -17.10 -3.53
CA VAL A 145 -11.74 -18.07 -3.80
C VAL A 145 -12.82 -18.06 -2.71
N GLU A 146 -12.42 -18.00 -1.44
CA GLU A 146 -13.35 -17.96 -0.31
C GLU A 146 -14.13 -16.64 -0.24
N HIS A 147 -13.48 -15.52 -0.55
CA HIS A 147 -14.07 -14.18 -0.40
C HIS A 147 -14.85 -13.72 -1.63
N PHE A 148 -14.33 -13.94 -2.83
CA PHE A 148 -14.94 -13.47 -4.09
C PHE A 148 -15.73 -14.55 -4.83
N GLY A 149 -15.68 -15.81 -4.36
CA GLY A 149 -16.37 -16.95 -4.95
C GLY A 149 -15.45 -17.85 -5.78
N PRO A 150 -15.99 -18.96 -6.32
CA PRO A 150 -15.20 -19.98 -7.00
C PRO A 150 -14.48 -19.45 -8.23
N VAL A 151 -13.36 -20.08 -8.57
CA VAL A 151 -12.60 -19.77 -9.79
C VAL A 151 -13.52 -19.88 -11.01
N GLY A 152 -13.53 -18.83 -11.83
CA GLY A 152 -14.40 -18.73 -13.01
C GLY A 152 -15.69 -17.96 -12.80
N SER A 153 -16.06 -17.63 -11.56
CA SER A 153 -17.12 -16.65 -11.28
C SER A 153 -16.71 -15.24 -11.70
N ASP A 154 -17.67 -14.42 -12.13
CA ASP A 154 -17.43 -13.04 -12.55
C ASP A 154 -16.80 -12.19 -11.43
N SER A 155 -17.26 -12.38 -10.19
CA SER A 155 -16.73 -11.70 -9.00
C SER A 155 -15.26 -12.04 -8.76
N HIS A 156 -14.90 -13.33 -8.77
CA HIS A 156 -13.50 -13.76 -8.63
C HIS A 156 -12.62 -13.26 -9.79
N ALA A 157 -13.13 -13.33 -11.03
CA ALA A 157 -12.40 -12.83 -12.20
C ALA A 157 -12.16 -11.31 -12.12
N GLY A 158 -13.18 -10.54 -11.71
CA GLY A 158 -13.09 -9.10 -11.48
C GLY A 158 -12.07 -8.74 -10.39
N ALA A 159 -12.15 -9.38 -9.22
CA ALA A 159 -11.19 -9.14 -8.15
C ALA A 159 -9.75 -9.50 -8.53
N LYS A 160 -9.55 -10.59 -9.28
CA LYS A 160 -8.23 -10.97 -9.80
C LYS A 160 -7.73 -9.95 -10.85
N ALA A 161 -8.61 -9.42 -11.70
CA ALA A 161 -8.25 -8.34 -12.62
C ALA A 161 -7.81 -7.08 -11.85
N ASN A 162 -8.58 -6.68 -10.84
CA ASN A 162 -8.28 -5.56 -9.95
C ASN A 162 -6.91 -5.71 -9.27
N PHE A 163 -6.57 -6.92 -8.81
CA PHE A 163 -5.25 -7.25 -8.27
C PHE A 163 -4.14 -7.04 -9.30
N VAL A 164 -4.30 -7.58 -10.52
CA VAL A 164 -3.32 -7.47 -11.61
C VAL A 164 -3.11 -6.02 -12.05
N GLU A 165 -4.20 -5.26 -12.21
CA GLU A 165 -4.20 -3.87 -12.65
C GLU A 165 -3.51 -2.95 -11.65
N SER A 166 -3.77 -3.16 -10.36
CA SER A 166 -3.12 -2.41 -9.28
C SER A 166 -1.66 -2.80 -9.08
N MET A 167 -1.35 -4.10 -9.14
CA MET A 167 0.02 -4.61 -9.05
C MET A 167 0.90 -4.04 -10.16
N ALA A 168 0.42 -4.01 -11.40
CA ALA A 168 1.17 -3.46 -12.53
C ALA A 168 1.50 -1.97 -12.35
N ALA A 169 0.53 -1.15 -11.91
CA ALA A 169 0.76 0.26 -11.66
C ALA A 169 1.79 0.49 -10.55
N TYR A 170 1.58 -0.12 -9.37
CA TYR A 170 2.47 0.06 -8.23
C TYR A 170 3.87 -0.49 -8.47
N SER A 171 4.03 -1.59 -9.23
CA SER A 171 5.35 -2.11 -9.63
C SER A 171 6.17 -1.06 -10.37
N VAL A 172 5.60 -0.47 -11.43
CA VAL A 172 6.30 0.53 -12.25
C VAL A 172 6.55 1.82 -11.46
N VAL A 173 5.55 2.31 -10.71
CA VAL A 173 5.66 3.54 -9.92
C VAL A 173 6.72 3.40 -8.82
N CYS A 174 6.73 2.28 -8.09
CA CYS A 174 7.74 2.03 -7.05
C CYS A 174 9.14 1.94 -7.64
N PHE A 175 9.29 1.32 -8.82
CA PHE A 175 10.57 1.26 -9.51
C PHE A 175 11.09 2.65 -9.92
N LEU A 176 10.25 3.46 -10.57
CA LEU A 176 10.63 4.80 -11.04
C LEU A 176 11.00 5.72 -9.87
N LEU A 177 10.23 5.67 -8.78
CA LEU A 177 10.46 6.47 -7.58
C LEU A 177 11.49 5.86 -6.62
N GLN A 178 11.99 4.64 -6.89
CA GLN A 178 12.86 3.88 -5.98
C GLN A 178 12.28 3.80 -4.56
N VAL A 179 10.99 3.45 -4.46
CA VAL A 179 10.34 3.23 -3.17
C VAL A 179 10.92 1.97 -2.54
N LYS A 180 11.44 2.11 -1.33
CA LYS A 180 12.06 1.06 -0.53
C LYS A 180 11.13 0.61 0.59
N ASP A 181 11.61 -0.35 1.38
CA ASP A 181 10.88 -0.92 2.51
C ASP A 181 9.51 -1.49 2.11
N ARG A 182 9.45 -2.18 0.96
CA ARG A 182 8.21 -2.83 0.52
C ARG A 182 8.08 -4.18 1.20
N HIS A 183 7.16 -4.31 2.15
CA HIS A 183 6.80 -5.57 2.80
C HIS A 183 5.28 -5.73 2.91
N ASN A 184 4.80 -6.92 3.29
CA ASN A 184 3.36 -7.21 3.40
C ASN A 184 2.59 -6.31 4.38
N GLY A 185 3.30 -5.58 5.24
CA GLY A 185 2.71 -4.57 6.14
C GLY A 185 2.39 -3.26 5.40
N ASN A 186 3.17 -2.92 4.38
CA ASN A 186 3.05 -1.70 3.57
C ASN A 186 2.24 -1.91 2.28
N ILE A 187 1.65 -3.09 2.12
CA ILE A 187 0.78 -3.43 0.99
C ILE A 187 -0.59 -3.78 1.56
N LEU A 188 -1.58 -2.94 1.27
CA LEU A 188 -2.97 -3.17 1.62
C LEU A 188 -3.68 -3.93 0.51
N LEU A 189 -4.63 -4.76 0.88
CA LEU A 189 -5.63 -5.38 0.00
C LEU A 189 -6.98 -4.73 0.31
N THR A 190 -7.63 -4.20 -0.73
CA THR A 190 -8.98 -3.65 -0.64
C THR A 190 -10.04 -4.75 -0.74
N LYS A 191 -11.25 -4.45 -0.27
CA LYS A 191 -12.41 -5.36 -0.41
C LYS A 191 -12.71 -5.75 -1.86
N ASP A 192 -12.30 -4.93 -2.84
CA ASP A 192 -12.56 -5.16 -4.27
C ASP A 192 -11.42 -5.92 -4.97
N GLY A 193 -10.35 -6.29 -4.23
CA GLY A 193 -9.23 -7.07 -4.75
C GLY A 193 -8.04 -6.26 -5.27
N HIS A 194 -8.09 -4.92 -5.25
CA HIS A 194 -6.92 -4.09 -5.54
C HIS A 194 -5.89 -4.13 -4.41
N ILE A 195 -4.62 -3.98 -4.77
CA ILE A 195 -3.57 -3.66 -3.81
C ILE A 195 -3.31 -2.15 -3.76
N VAL A 196 -2.97 -1.64 -2.57
CA VAL A 196 -2.56 -0.24 -2.35
C VAL A 196 -1.25 -0.25 -1.59
N HIS A 197 -0.19 0.30 -2.18
CA HIS A 197 1.05 0.52 -1.44
C HIS A 197 0.89 1.77 -0.57
N ILE A 198 1.32 1.67 0.69
CA ILE A 198 1.32 2.77 1.67
C ILE A 198 2.72 2.96 2.25
N ASP A 199 2.89 4.02 3.04
CA ASP A 199 4.14 4.36 3.72
C ASP A 199 5.29 4.58 2.72
N PHE A 200 5.29 5.73 2.05
CA PHE A 200 6.35 6.10 1.10
C PHE A 200 7.50 6.84 1.78
N GLY A 201 7.74 6.57 3.07
CA GLY A 201 8.76 7.22 3.89
C GLY A 201 10.20 6.95 3.43
N PHE A 202 10.43 5.99 2.52
CA PHE A 202 11.74 5.76 1.92
C PHE A 202 11.62 5.66 0.39
N PHE A 203 11.99 6.73 -0.30
CA PHE A 203 12.07 6.76 -1.77
C PHE A 203 13.26 7.61 -2.27
N PHE A 204 13.58 7.53 -3.55
CA PHE A 204 14.81 8.07 -4.15
C PHE A 204 16.08 7.59 -3.42
N LEU A 205 16.91 8.51 -2.92
CA LEU A 205 18.20 8.21 -2.32
C LEU A 205 18.05 7.74 -0.87
N SER A 206 16.95 8.05 -0.20
CA SER A 206 16.70 7.58 1.18
C SER A 206 16.58 6.06 1.23
N SER A 207 17.14 5.43 2.27
CA SER A 207 17.06 3.98 2.49
C SER A 207 16.89 3.69 3.98
N PRO A 208 16.08 2.68 4.36
CA PRO A 208 16.09 2.19 5.73
C PRO A 208 17.49 1.65 6.07
N GLY A 209 17.96 1.89 7.30
CA GLY A 209 19.12 1.19 7.87
C GLY A 209 20.52 1.54 7.33
N LYS A 210 20.87 2.83 7.16
CA LYS A 210 22.25 3.31 6.81
C LYS A 210 22.91 2.57 5.63
N GLY A 211 22.17 2.30 4.56
CA GLY A 211 22.72 1.74 3.32
C GLY A 211 22.92 0.22 3.32
N MET A 212 22.33 -0.50 4.27
CA MET A 212 22.23 -1.96 4.16
C MET A 212 21.35 -2.27 2.96
N GLY A 213 21.94 -2.86 1.91
CA GLY A 213 21.36 -3.08 0.57
C GLY A 213 20.09 -3.93 0.58
N PHE A 214 18.99 -3.35 1.05
CA PHE A 214 17.67 -3.96 1.06
C PHE A 214 16.99 -3.65 -0.27
N GLU A 215 16.71 -4.73 -1.00
CA GLU A 215 15.98 -4.83 -2.27
C GLU A 215 16.84 -4.81 -3.54
N SER A 216 17.35 -6.01 -3.88
CA SER A 216 18.00 -6.32 -5.16
C SER A 216 17.01 -6.49 -6.33
N ALA A 217 15.70 -6.38 -6.10
CA ALA A 217 14.67 -6.69 -7.10
C ALA A 217 13.94 -5.41 -7.54
N PRO A 218 13.80 -5.16 -8.85
CA PRO A 218 13.11 -3.97 -9.38
C PRO A 218 11.65 -3.86 -8.91
N PHE A 219 10.92 -4.98 -8.84
CA PHE A 219 9.53 -5.05 -8.39
C PHE A 219 9.39 -5.97 -7.17
N LYS A 220 8.43 -5.63 -6.30
CA LYS A 220 8.04 -6.49 -5.17
C LYS A 220 7.17 -7.66 -5.61
N LEU A 221 7.71 -8.55 -6.42
CA LEU A 221 6.98 -9.68 -6.98
C LEU A 221 7.13 -10.93 -6.10
N THR A 222 6.33 -11.01 -5.03
CA THR A 222 6.37 -12.16 -4.11
C THR A 222 5.80 -13.42 -4.76
N ARG A 223 6.17 -14.61 -4.24
CA ARG A 223 5.61 -15.90 -4.67
C ARG A 223 4.08 -15.89 -4.63
N GLU A 224 3.48 -15.41 -3.54
CA GLU A 224 2.02 -15.34 -3.42
C GLU A 224 1.38 -14.43 -4.47
N ALA A 225 2.04 -13.33 -4.86
CA ALA A 225 1.54 -12.48 -5.94
C ALA A 225 1.62 -13.18 -7.31
N VAL A 226 2.71 -13.93 -7.58
CA VAL A 226 2.85 -14.72 -8.81
C VAL A 226 1.83 -15.86 -8.85
N ASP A 227 1.61 -16.54 -7.73
CA ASP A 227 0.63 -17.62 -7.60
C ASP A 227 -0.81 -17.07 -7.72
N MET A 228 -1.08 -15.86 -7.21
CA MET A 228 -2.34 -15.13 -7.43
C MET A 228 -2.57 -14.83 -8.93
N MET A 229 -1.48 -14.65 -9.69
CA MET A 229 -1.49 -14.49 -11.13
C MET A 229 -1.33 -15.81 -11.91
N ASP A 230 -1.62 -16.95 -11.29
CA ASP A 230 -1.61 -18.28 -11.93
C ASP A 230 -0.24 -18.73 -12.49
N GLY A 231 0.84 -18.10 -12.02
CA GLY A 231 2.21 -18.42 -12.42
C GLY A 231 2.73 -17.68 -13.66
N PRO A 232 4.05 -17.72 -13.93
CA PRO A 232 4.70 -16.87 -14.95
C PRO A 232 4.25 -17.12 -16.38
N ASN A 233 3.79 -18.34 -16.68
CA ASN A 233 3.39 -18.76 -18.03
C ASN A 233 1.88 -18.57 -18.28
N SER A 234 1.15 -17.98 -17.33
CA SER A 234 -0.30 -17.84 -17.42
C SER A 234 -0.72 -16.64 -18.27
N ARG A 235 -1.97 -16.65 -18.75
CA ARG A 235 -2.57 -15.48 -19.41
C ARG A 235 -2.69 -14.28 -18.48
N THR A 236 -2.98 -14.53 -17.20
CA THR A 236 -3.08 -13.51 -16.15
C THR A 236 -1.73 -12.81 -15.95
N PHE A 237 -0.63 -13.55 -15.91
CA PHE A 237 0.72 -13.00 -15.77
C PHE A 237 1.19 -12.28 -17.04
N MET A 238 0.86 -12.81 -18.23
CA MET A 238 1.10 -12.08 -19.47
C MET A 238 0.34 -10.75 -19.52
N ARG A 239 -0.87 -10.69 -18.96
CA ARG A 239 -1.61 -9.44 -18.79
C ARG A 239 -0.90 -8.47 -17.84
N PHE A 240 -0.38 -8.95 -16.72
CA PHE A 240 0.46 -8.14 -15.83
C PHE A 240 1.67 -7.53 -16.56
N ARG A 241 2.43 -8.34 -17.32
CA ARG A 241 3.56 -7.84 -18.13
C ARG A 241 3.12 -6.78 -19.15
N ASP A 242 2.00 -7.02 -19.83
CA ASP A 242 1.39 -6.07 -20.74
C ASP A 242 1.09 -4.73 -20.10
N LEU A 243 0.44 -4.75 -18.93
CA LEU A 243 0.12 -3.56 -18.17
C LEU A 243 1.36 -2.83 -17.64
N CYS A 244 2.40 -3.55 -17.17
CA CYS A 244 3.66 -2.94 -16.76
C CYS A 244 4.29 -2.12 -17.89
N GLY A 245 4.42 -2.71 -19.09
CA GLY A 245 5.02 -1.97 -20.20
C GLY A 245 4.13 -0.82 -20.69
N ARG A 246 2.79 -0.96 -20.71
CA ARG A 246 1.89 0.17 -21.05
C ARG A 246 2.01 1.30 -20.04
N THR A 247 2.05 0.97 -18.75
CA THR A 247 2.22 1.94 -17.65
C THR A 247 3.55 2.68 -17.79
N PHE A 248 4.64 1.93 -17.94
CA PHE A 248 5.98 2.51 -18.08
C PHE A 248 6.08 3.42 -19.30
N MET A 249 5.61 2.97 -20.47
CA MET A 249 5.64 3.79 -21.69
C MET A 249 4.84 5.08 -21.53
N GLN A 250 3.68 5.02 -20.87
CA GLN A 250 2.85 6.21 -20.72
C GLN A 250 3.43 7.22 -19.72
N LEU A 251 4.04 6.75 -18.64
CA LEU A 251 4.79 7.60 -17.70
C LEU A 251 6.03 8.18 -18.38
N ARG A 252 6.76 7.39 -19.18
CA ARG A 252 7.92 7.84 -19.97
C ARG A 252 7.57 8.98 -20.93
N LYS A 253 6.45 8.88 -21.64
CA LYS A 253 5.94 9.96 -22.53
C LYS A 253 5.66 11.28 -21.78
N ASN A 254 5.45 11.22 -20.47
CA ASN A 254 5.20 12.37 -19.60
C ASN A 254 6.34 12.62 -18.60
N ALA A 255 7.53 12.02 -18.82
CA ALA A 255 8.65 12.08 -17.88
C ALA A 255 9.03 13.53 -17.55
N HIS A 256 9.08 14.42 -18.55
CA HIS A 256 9.40 15.84 -18.34
C HIS A 256 8.50 16.50 -17.29
N LYS A 257 7.18 16.21 -17.27
CA LYS A 257 6.26 16.78 -16.28
C LYS A 257 6.56 16.28 -14.87
N ILE A 258 6.87 14.99 -14.75
CA ILE A 258 7.19 14.34 -13.47
C ILE A 258 8.53 14.85 -12.94
N ILE A 259 9.55 14.93 -13.80
CA ILE A 259 10.88 15.43 -13.47
C ILE A 259 10.80 16.90 -13.04
N LEU A 260 10.12 17.75 -13.82
CA LEU A 260 9.92 19.16 -13.48
C LEU A 260 9.21 19.35 -12.14
N LEU A 261 8.24 18.49 -11.81
CA LEU A 261 7.58 18.52 -10.51
C LEU A 261 8.58 18.26 -9.37
N VAL A 262 9.48 17.29 -9.53
CA VAL A 262 10.54 17.03 -8.55
C VAL A 262 11.49 18.22 -8.47
N GLU A 263 11.93 18.79 -9.60
CA GLU A 263 12.81 19.98 -9.64
C GLU A 263 12.21 21.15 -8.87
N MET A 264 10.92 21.44 -9.07
CA MET A 264 10.23 22.51 -8.34
C MET A 264 10.11 22.21 -6.85
N LEU A 265 9.88 20.94 -6.49
CA LEU A 265 9.70 20.53 -5.10
C LEU A 265 11.01 20.43 -4.32
N VAL A 266 12.16 20.32 -4.98
CA VAL A 266 13.49 20.43 -4.34
C VAL A 266 13.64 21.80 -3.66
N GLY A 267 13.18 22.87 -4.31
CA GLY A 267 13.24 24.22 -3.77
C GLY A 267 12.51 24.33 -2.42
N GLY A 268 13.26 24.50 -1.34
CA GLY A 268 12.72 24.59 0.03
C GLY A 268 12.53 23.23 0.75
N ASN A 269 12.91 22.12 0.12
CA ASN A 269 12.88 20.77 0.71
C ASN A 269 14.21 20.03 0.55
N GLU A 270 15.31 20.76 0.37
CA GLU A 270 16.67 20.22 0.17
C GLU A 270 17.14 19.38 1.37
N ASP A 271 16.57 19.63 2.55
CA ASP A 271 16.83 18.94 3.81
C ASP A 271 16.15 17.56 3.90
N LEU A 272 15.22 17.22 3.00
CA LEU A 272 14.53 15.95 3.04
C LEU A 272 15.47 14.77 2.77
N MET A 273 15.27 13.69 3.52
CA MET A 273 16.12 12.50 3.45
C MET A 273 16.08 11.82 2.07
N CYS A 274 14.98 11.96 1.32
CA CYS A 274 14.85 11.42 -0.04
C CYS A 274 15.90 11.96 -1.02
N PHE A 275 16.40 13.18 -0.78
CA PHE A 275 17.47 13.77 -1.57
C PHE A 275 18.87 13.49 -1.01
N ALA A 276 18.97 13.04 0.25
CA ALA A 276 20.24 12.72 0.92
C ALA A 276 21.32 13.82 0.74
N GLY A 277 20.92 15.10 0.72
CA GLY A 277 21.80 16.26 0.48
C GLY A 277 22.33 16.38 -0.95
N ASN A 278 21.83 15.60 -1.90
CA ASN A 278 22.23 15.61 -3.31
C ASN A 278 20.99 15.50 -4.24
N PRO A 279 20.18 16.57 -4.35
CA PRO A 279 18.99 16.57 -5.18
C PRO A 279 19.30 16.38 -6.67
N ASP A 280 20.43 16.92 -7.16
CA ASP A 280 20.86 16.77 -8.56
C ASP A 280 21.08 15.29 -8.92
N ARG A 281 21.70 14.53 -8.02
CA ARG A 281 21.84 13.07 -8.19
C ARG A 281 20.49 12.37 -8.19
N ALA A 282 19.58 12.74 -7.29
CA ALA A 282 18.24 12.14 -7.24
C ALA A 282 17.47 12.35 -8.56
N LEU A 283 17.57 13.56 -9.13
CA LEU A 283 16.99 13.92 -10.42
C LEU A 283 17.67 13.19 -11.59
N ALA A 284 18.99 13.09 -11.59
CA ALA A 284 19.75 12.37 -12.61
C ALA A 284 19.38 10.88 -12.63
N GLU A 285 19.36 10.22 -11.46
CA GLU A 285 18.97 8.80 -11.36
C GLU A 285 17.49 8.58 -11.71
N LEU A 286 16.59 9.51 -11.34
CA LEU A 286 15.18 9.46 -11.77
C LEU A 286 15.06 9.54 -13.29
N THR A 287 15.76 10.49 -13.90
CA THR A 287 15.76 10.70 -15.36
C THR A 287 16.29 9.47 -16.09
N GLU A 288 17.39 8.90 -15.59
CA GLU A 288 17.98 7.68 -16.16
C GLU A 288 17.01 6.50 -16.13
N ARG A 289 16.23 6.34 -15.04
CA ARG A 289 15.24 5.26 -14.93
C ARG A 289 14.09 5.36 -15.93
N PHE A 290 13.82 6.52 -16.51
CA PHE A 290 12.84 6.66 -17.59
C PHE A 290 13.35 6.15 -18.95
N LYS A 291 14.66 5.91 -19.10
CA LYS A 291 15.28 5.40 -20.33
C LYS A 291 14.82 6.17 -21.58
N LEU A 292 15.01 7.50 -21.53
CA LEU A 292 14.56 8.41 -22.59
C LEU A 292 15.37 8.25 -23.89
N ASP A 293 16.58 7.73 -23.79
CA ASP A 293 17.51 7.40 -24.87
C ASP A 293 17.10 6.16 -25.69
N MET A 294 16.29 5.27 -25.12
CA MET A 294 15.84 4.03 -25.77
C MET A 294 14.61 4.27 -26.65
N ASN A 295 14.47 3.50 -27.74
CA ASN A 295 13.24 3.49 -28.55
C ASN A 295 12.12 2.67 -27.87
N ASP A 296 10.87 2.83 -28.31
CA ASP A 296 9.71 2.20 -27.68
C ASP A 296 9.77 0.66 -27.64
N ALA A 297 10.36 0.01 -28.67
CA ALA A 297 10.53 -1.44 -28.69
C ALA A 297 11.57 -1.92 -27.67
N ALA A 298 12.70 -1.23 -27.59
CA ALA A 298 13.76 -1.53 -26.64
C ALA A 298 13.31 -1.26 -25.19
N VAL A 299 12.55 -0.18 -24.95
CA VAL A 299 11.93 0.09 -23.64
C VAL A 299 10.97 -1.04 -23.25
N ARG A 300 10.24 -1.59 -24.22
CA ARG A 300 9.33 -2.69 -23.93
C ARG A 300 10.07 -3.93 -23.46
N GLU A 301 11.15 -4.29 -24.15
CA GLU A 301 12.04 -5.38 -23.76
C GLU A 301 12.69 -5.11 -22.40
N TYR A 302 13.13 -3.89 -22.14
CA TYR A 302 13.68 -3.49 -20.84
C TYR A 302 12.69 -3.72 -19.69
N VAL A 303 11.42 -3.32 -19.85
CA VAL A 303 10.40 -3.54 -18.82
C VAL A 303 10.15 -5.04 -18.61
N ASP A 304 10.19 -5.83 -19.67
CA ASP A 304 10.10 -7.28 -19.60
C ASP A 304 11.29 -7.87 -18.80
N THR A 305 12.51 -7.38 -19.01
CA THR A 305 13.69 -7.74 -18.20
C THR A 305 13.50 -7.38 -16.71
N LEU A 306 12.93 -6.20 -16.39
CA LEU A 306 12.66 -5.83 -14.99
C LEU A 306 11.69 -6.81 -14.31
N VAL A 307 10.68 -7.31 -15.04
CA VAL A 307 9.79 -8.35 -14.53
C VAL A 307 10.55 -9.65 -14.30
N ASP A 308 11.40 -10.06 -15.24
CA ASP A 308 12.16 -11.30 -15.16
C ASP A 308 13.19 -11.28 -14.02
N GLU A 309 13.94 -10.20 -13.84
CA GLU A 309 14.86 -10.01 -12.70
C GLU A 309 14.13 -10.06 -11.35
N SER A 310 12.90 -9.52 -11.32
CA SER A 310 12.04 -9.60 -10.14
C SER A 310 11.53 -11.03 -9.90
N LEU A 311 11.38 -11.84 -10.97
CA LEU A 311 11.05 -13.25 -10.88
C LEU A 311 12.26 -14.09 -10.38
N GLU A 312 13.45 -13.86 -10.92
CA GLU A 312 14.63 -14.61 -10.54
C GLU A 312 15.02 -14.36 -9.09
N ASN A 313 14.89 -13.11 -8.62
CA ASN A 313 15.10 -12.79 -7.20
C ASN A 313 14.18 -13.60 -6.26
N TRP A 314 12.93 -13.90 -6.64
CA TRP A 314 12.12 -14.79 -5.80
C TRP A 314 12.57 -16.24 -5.91
N ARG A 315 12.96 -16.73 -7.09
CA ARG A 315 13.41 -18.11 -7.29
C ARG A 315 14.66 -18.40 -6.47
N THR A 316 15.64 -17.51 -6.54
CA THR A 316 16.90 -17.62 -5.80
C THR A 316 16.65 -17.53 -4.30
N ARG A 317 15.87 -16.54 -3.83
CA ARG A 317 15.51 -16.45 -2.39
C ARG A 317 14.70 -17.63 -1.89
N TRP A 318 13.89 -18.27 -2.75
CA TRP A 318 13.17 -19.50 -2.42
C TRP A 318 14.12 -20.70 -2.32
N TYR A 319 15.06 -20.85 -3.28
CA TYR A 319 16.06 -21.91 -3.26
C TYR A 319 16.96 -21.81 -2.02
N ASP A 320 17.43 -20.60 -1.70
CA ASP A 320 18.23 -20.32 -0.50
C ASP A 320 17.45 -20.63 0.80
N ARG A 321 16.15 -20.27 0.85
CA ARG A 321 15.30 -20.54 2.01
C ARG A 321 14.98 -22.03 2.16
N TYR A 322 14.78 -22.73 1.05
CA TYR A 322 14.58 -24.18 1.02
C TYR A 322 15.86 -24.92 1.47
N GLN A 323 17.04 -24.53 0.98
CA GLN A 323 18.32 -25.06 1.45
C GLN A 323 18.52 -24.79 2.95
N ARG A 324 18.20 -23.59 3.45
CA ARG A 324 18.29 -23.30 4.89
C ARG A 324 17.32 -24.15 5.72
N CYS A 325 16.08 -24.34 5.27
CA CYS A 325 15.08 -25.14 6.00
C CYS A 325 15.31 -26.66 5.91
N CYS A 326 15.84 -27.17 4.79
CA CYS A 326 15.93 -28.61 4.54
C CYS A 326 17.34 -29.18 4.68
N THR A 327 18.40 -28.36 4.55
CA THR A 327 19.80 -28.84 4.59
C THR A 327 20.66 -28.21 5.69
N GLY A 328 20.21 -27.14 6.38
CA GLY A 328 20.88 -26.64 7.59
C GLY A 328 22.33 -26.19 7.42
N VAL A 329 22.76 -25.80 6.21
CA VAL A 329 24.13 -25.30 5.96
C VAL A 329 24.09 -23.77 5.86
N LEU A 330 25.01 -23.13 6.58
CA LEU A 330 25.26 -21.68 6.64
C LEU A 330 25.73 -21.12 5.30
#